data_AF-A0A7C4CU41-F1
#
_entry.id   AF-A0A7C4CU41-F1
#
_cell.length_a   1.000
_cell.length_b   1.000
_cell.length_c   1.000
_cell.angle_alpha   90.00
_cell.angle_beta   90.00
_cell.angle_gamma   90.00
#
_symmetry.space_group_name_H-M   'P 1'
#
loop_
_entity.id
_entity.type
_entity.pdbx_description
1 polymer ?
#
loop_
_entity_poly.entity_id
_entity_poly.type
_entity_poly.pdbx_seq_one_letter_code
_entity_poly.pdbx_strand_id
1 'polypeptide(L)'
;MREWKGFKLLSLDVETHSPNGFPYEMEDPIVIATLTASKHLDVRRGTAITTLIAPPEREGELLKLLASLLGLFNEEVVLITYNGSRFDLPYLNYRASLYGLNLEAELSRFKHLDLYKAVKKLLLLRSYSLKNVENHLGIRRVIEGVSGGNVYSAFESFLKEGNLLGAFYNAEDSFNALLILRRLLELTRSEESNL
;
A
#
# COMPACT_ATOMS: atom_id res chain seq x y z
N MET A 1 -20.05 -2.69 -16.17
CA MET A 1 -19.51 -3.24 -14.90
C MET A 1 -20.11 -2.45 -13.75
N ARG A 2 -20.46 -3.09 -12.62
CA ARG A 2 -20.95 -2.38 -11.43
C ARG A 2 -19.76 -1.70 -10.76
N GLU A 3 -19.73 -0.37 -10.76
CA GLU A 3 -18.82 0.41 -9.92
C GLU A 3 -18.95 -0.02 -8.46
N TRP A 4 -17.84 -0.09 -7.74
CA TRP A 4 -17.84 -0.37 -6.31
C TRP A 4 -18.26 0.88 -5.52
N LYS A 5 -19.55 1.21 -5.58
CA LYS A 5 -20.11 2.40 -4.92
C LYS A 5 -20.02 2.29 -3.40
N GLY A 6 -19.52 3.36 -2.78
CA GLY A 6 -19.55 3.57 -1.33
C GLY A 6 -18.21 3.36 -0.60
N PHE A 7 -17.14 2.92 -1.27
CA PHE A 7 -15.79 3.04 -0.72
C PHE A 7 -15.33 4.50 -0.77
N LYS A 8 -14.61 4.95 0.26
CA LYS A 8 -14.11 6.33 0.38
C LYS A 8 -12.60 6.40 0.48
N LEU A 9 -11.99 5.32 0.95
CA LEU A 9 -10.56 5.20 1.19
C LEU A 9 -10.06 3.98 0.43
N LEU A 10 -8.92 4.13 -0.24
CA LEU A 10 -8.22 3.05 -0.91
C LEU A 10 -6.74 3.17 -0.55
N SER A 11 -6.17 2.17 0.11
CA SER A 11 -4.73 2.09 0.30
C SER A 11 -4.08 1.19 -0.72
N LEU A 12 -2.90 1.57 -1.19
CA LEU A 12 -2.05 0.83 -2.11
C LEU A 12 -0.65 0.68 -1.52
N ASP A 13 -0.10 -0.52 -1.61
CA ASP A 13 1.26 -0.86 -1.21
C ASP A 13 1.79 -1.96 -2.15
N VAL A 14 3.08 -1.91 -2.53
CA VAL A 14 3.72 -2.90 -3.41
C VAL A 14 5.04 -3.43 -2.86
N GLU A 15 5.36 -4.67 -3.23
CA GLU A 15 6.66 -5.29 -2.93
C GLU A 15 7.34 -5.81 -4.19
N THR A 16 8.66 -5.64 -4.22
CA THR A 16 9.52 -6.04 -5.32
C THR A 16 10.33 -7.28 -4.98
N HIS A 17 10.65 -8.08 -5.99
CA HIS A 17 11.58 -9.19 -5.82
C HIS A 17 13.02 -8.68 -5.97
N SER A 18 13.58 -8.23 -4.84
CA SER A 18 14.85 -7.51 -4.79
C SER A 18 15.95 -8.19 -3.97
N PRO A 19 16.53 -9.30 -4.48
CA PRO A 19 17.54 -10.06 -3.74
C PRO A 19 18.88 -9.33 -3.55
N ASN A 20 19.15 -8.29 -4.36
CA ASN A 20 20.41 -7.54 -4.34
C ASN A 20 20.33 -6.22 -3.55
N GLY A 21 19.28 -6.02 -2.76
CA GLY A 21 19.03 -4.78 -2.02
C GLY A 21 18.01 -3.88 -2.71
N PHE A 22 17.88 -2.64 -2.26
CA PHE A 22 16.81 -1.75 -2.74
C PHE A 22 16.94 -1.46 -4.25
N PRO A 23 15.88 -1.60 -5.07
CA PRO A 23 15.94 -1.43 -6.51
C PRO A 23 15.86 0.04 -6.94
N TYR A 24 17.00 0.72 -6.92
CA TYR A 24 17.07 2.16 -7.19
C TYR A 24 16.71 2.54 -8.64
N GLU A 25 17.03 1.66 -9.60
CA GLU A 25 16.80 1.86 -11.03
C GLU A 25 15.45 1.29 -11.49
N MET A 26 14.61 0.86 -10.54
CA MET A 26 13.34 0.20 -10.80
C MET A 26 13.48 -1.07 -11.65
N GLU A 27 14.63 -1.74 -11.51
CA GLU A 27 15.07 -2.89 -12.29
C GLU A 27 14.34 -4.18 -11.89
N ASP A 28 13.96 -4.28 -10.62
CA ASP A 28 13.34 -5.48 -10.07
C ASP A 28 11.81 -5.52 -10.31
N PRO A 29 11.22 -6.72 -10.48
CA PRO A 29 9.80 -6.84 -10.75
C PRO A 29 8.96 -6.66 -9.48
N ILE A 30 7.80 -6.04 -9.64
CA ILE A 30 6.73 -6.05 -8.65
C ILE A 30 6.12 -7.45 -8.61
N VAL A 31 6.13 -8.05 -7.42
CA VAL A 31 5.68 -9.43 -7.23
C VAL A 31 4.51 -9.56 -6.26
N ILE A 32 4.29 -8.54 -5.42
CA ILE A 32 3.11 -8.43 -4.56
C ILE A 32 2.56 -7.01 -4.68
N ALA A 33 1.24 -6.89 -4.78
CA ALA A 33 0.54 -5.61 -4.69
C ALA A 33 -0.75 -5.78 -3.91
N THR A 34 -1.00 -4.90 -2.93
CA THR A 34 -2.24 -4.92 -2.16
C THR A 34 -3.04 -3.64 -2.34
N LEU A 35 -4.35 -3.81 -2.57
CA LEU A 35 -5.37 -2.78 -2.45
C LEU A 35 -6.24 -3.03 -1.22
N THR A 36 -6.27 -2.08 -0.29
CA THR A 36 -7.19 -2.09 0.85
C THR A 36 -8.23 -0.99 0.71
N ALA A 37 -9.48 -1.36 0.42
CA ALA A 37 -10.59 -0.43 0.28
C ALA A 37 -11.45 -0.39 1.55
N SER A 38 -11.77 0.80 2.06
CA SER A 38 -12.69 0.98 3.19
C SER A 38 -13.80 2.00 2.92
N LYS A 39 -15.02 1.68 3.35
CA LYS A 39 -16.20 2.58 3.26
C LYS A 39 -16.20 3.64 4.34
N HIS A 40 -15.52 3.35 5.46
CA HIS A 40 -15.54 4.16 6.67
C HIS A 40 -14.12 4.40 7.17
N LEU A 41 -13.92 5.52 7.87
CA LEU A 41 -12.67 5.79 8.58
C LEU A 41 -12.42 4.74 9.68
N ASP A 42 -13.49 4.27 10.33
CA ASP A 42 -13.42 3.07 11.15
C ASP A 42 -13.46 1.83 10.24
N VAL A 43 -12.28 1.34 9.87
CA VAL A 43 -12.07 0.18 8.98
C VAL A 43 -12.80 -1.10 9.46
N ARG A 44 -13.11 -1.21 10.75
CA ARG A 44 -13.88 -2.34 11.32
C ARG A 44 -15.32 -2.41 10.80
N ARG A 45 -15.83 -1.33 10.20
CA ARG A 45 -17.21 -1.21 9.70
C ARG A 45 -17.37 -1.64 8.24
N GLY A 46 -16.31 -2.11 7.58
CA GLY A 46 -16.39 -2.64 6.23
C GLY A 46 -15.15 -2.30 5.42
N THR A 47 -14.28 -3.30 5.27
CA THR A 47 -13.03 -3.22 4.51
C THR A 47 -12.89 -4.44 3.61
N ALA A 48 -12.44 -4.22 2.39
CA ALA A 48 -12.01 -5.25 1.46
C ALA A 48 -10.49 -5.14 1.28
N ILE A 49 -9.79 -6.26 1.36
CA ILE A 49 -8.34 -6.35 1.15
C ILE A 49 -8.13 -7.32 -0.01
N THR A 50 -7.46 -6.85 -1.06
CA THR A 50 -7.14 -7.66 -2.24
C THR A 50 -5.64 -7.63 -2.46
N THR A 51 -4.99 -8.77 -2.23
CA THR A 51 -3.55 -8.94 -2.48
C THR A 51 -3.35 -9.78 -3.74
N LEU A 52 -2.59 -9.23 -4.67
CA LEU A 52 -2.11 -9.92 -5.86
C LEU A 52 -0.69 -10.40 -5.59
N ILE A 53 -0.40 -11.64 -5.97
CA ILE A 53 0.93 -12.23 -5.89
C ILE A 53 1.19 -13.03 -7.15
N ALA A 54 2.35 -12.82 -7.79
CA ALA A 54 2.71 -13.49 -9.03
C ALA A 54 4.23 -13.68 -9.13
N PRO A 55 4.70 -14.73 -9.82
CA PRO A 55 6.12 -14.89 -10.10
C PRO A 55 6.66 -13.74 -10.98
N PRO A 56 7.97 -13.41 -10.91
CA PRO A 56 8.58 -12.30 -11.66
C PRO A 56 8.21 -12.26 -13.15
N GLU A 57 8.23 -13.42 -13.82
CA GLU A 57 7.91 -13.55 -15.24
C GLU A 57 6.44 -13.27 -15.59
N ARG A 58 5.56 -13.16 -14.58
CA ARG A 58 4.14 -12.83 -14.71
C ARG A 58 3.78 -11.45 -14.14
N GLU A 59 4.76 -10.59 -13.85
CA GLU A 59 4.50 -9.22 -13.38
C GLU A 59 3.50 -8.47 -14.29
N GLY A 60 3.61 -8.61 -15.61
CA GLY A 60 2.66 -7.99 -16.54
C GLY A 60 1.20 -8.45 -16.36
N GLU A 61 0.96 -9.68 -15.93
CA GLU A 61 -0.39 -10.17 -15.60
C GLU A 61 -0.88 -9.58 -14.27
N LEU A 62 -0.01 -9.51 -13.26
CA LEU A 62 -0.28 -8.86 -11.98
C LEU A 62 -0.67 -7.40 -12.18
N LEU A 63 0.09 -6.65 -12.99
CA LEU A 63 -0.17 -5.23 -13.25
C LEU A 63 -1.46 -5.00 -14.06
N LYS A 64 -1.81 -5.90 -14.99
CA LYS A 64 -3.11 -5.87 -15.69
C LYS A 64 -4.28 -6.09 -14.75
N LEU A 65 -4.14 -7.04 -13.81
CA LEU A 65 -5.15 -7.29 -12.78
C LEU A 65 -5.28 -6.09 -11.84
N LEU A 66 -4.16 -5.52 -11.40
CA LEU A 66 -4.14 -4.32 -10.58
C LEU A 66 -4.84 -3.14 -11.27
N ALA A 67 -4.52 -2.89 -12.55
CA ALA A 67 -5.18 -1.86 -13.36
C ALA A 67 -6.69 -2.08 -13.43
N SER A 68 -7.11 -3.33 -13.66
CA SER A 68 -8.53 -3.70 -13.74
C SER A 68 -9.25 -3.47 -12.41
N LEU A 69 -8.60 -3.77 -11.28
CA LEU A 69 -9.14 -3.52 -9.93
C LEU A 69 -9.23 -2.03 -9.62
N LEU A 70 -8.19 -1.24 -9.95
CA LEU A 70 -8.20 0.21 -9.81
C LEU A 70 -9.36 0.84 -10.60
N GLY A 71 -9.64 0.33 -11.80
CA GLY A 71 -10.75 0.76 -12.64
C GLY A 71 -12.15 0.51 -12.06
N LEU A 72 -12.29 -0.25 -10.96
CA LEU A 72 -13.57 -0.46 -10.28
C LEU A 72 -13.94 0.67 -9.32
N PHE A 73 -12.99 1.53 -8.97
CA PHE A 73 -13.16 2.64 -8.04
C PHE A 73 -13.38 3.96 -8.80
N ASN A 74 -14.24 4.82 -8.23
CA ASN A 74 -14.53 6.14 -8.77
C ASN A 74 -13.57 7.21 -8.21
N GLU A 75 -13.56 8.39 -8.82
CA GLU A 75 -12.72 9.53 -8.49
C GLU A 75 -12.98 10.13 -7.08
N GLU A 76 -14.09 9.79 -6.42
CA GLU A 76 -14.39 10.26 -5.06
C GLU A 76 -13.52 9.57 -3.99
N VAL A 77 -12.87 8.46 -4.34
CA VAL A 77 -11.97 7.72 -3.45
C VAL A 77 -10.67 8.50 -3.21
N VAL A 78 -10.25 8.52 -1.95
CA VAL A 78 -8.92 9.01 -1.58
C VAL A 78 -7.93 7.84 -1.60
N LEU A 79 -6.93 7.93 -2.47
CA LEU A 79 -5.79 7.02 -2.52
C LEU A 79 -4.80 7.33 -1.40
N ILE A 80 -4.51 6.33 -0.58
CA ILE A 80 -3.65 6.41 0.60
C ILE A 80 -2.41 5.53 0.37
N THR A 81 -1.23 6.10 0.54
CA THR A 81 0.02 5.35 0.49
C THR A 81 0.90 5.74 1.66
N TYR A 82 1.86 4.90 2.03
CA TYR A 82 2.91 5.30 2.97
C TYR A 82 4.24 5.49 2.24
N ASN A 83 4.66 6.75 2.04
CA ASN A 83 5.84 7.10 1.23
C ASN A 83 5.72 6.73 -0.28
N GLY A 84 4.50 6.46 -0.74
CA GLY A 84 4.24 6.06 -2.13
C GLY A 84 4.41 7.16 -3.16
N SER A 85 4.41 8.45 -2.79
CA SER A 85 4.83 9.50 -3.73
C SER A 85 6.29 9.34 -4.17
N ARG A 86 7.14 8.74 -3.32
CA ARG A 86 8.57 8.57 -3.59
C ARG A 86 8.87 7.21 -4.21
N PHE A 87 8.11 6.18 -3.86
CA PHE A 87 8.38 4.80 -4.27
C PHE A 87 7.22 4.20 -5.06
N ASP A 88 6.13 3.79 -4.39
CA ASP A 88 5.09 2.94 -4.99
C ASP A 88 4.54 3.47 -6.31
N LEU A 89 4.14 4.75 -6.36
CA LEU A 89 3.49 5.31 -7.55
C LEU A 89 4.46 5.47 -8.73
N PRO A 90 5.65 6.10 -8.57
CA PRO A 90 6.66 6.12 -9.64
C PRO A 90 7.06 4.72 -10.11
N TYR A 91 7.27 3.79 -9.17
CA TYR A 91 7.72 2.43 -9.47
C TYR A 91 6.66 1.66 -10.27
N LEU A 92 5.41 1.67 -9.81
CA LEU A 92 4.28 1.07 -10.51
C LEU A 92 4.11 1.63 -11.92
N ASN A 93 4.20 2.94 -12.09
CA ASN A 93 4.05 3.58 -13.39
C ASN A 93 5.17 3.17 -14.35
N TYR A 94 6.42 3.16 -13.88
CA TYR A 94 7.56 2.71 -14.66
C TYR A 94 7.40 1.24 -15.08
N ARG A 95 7.20 0.33 -14.12
CA ARG A 95 7.06 -1.11 -14.40
C ARG A 95 5.88 -1.41 -15.31
N ALA A 96 4.73 -0.77 -15.10
CA ALA A 96 3.56 -0.90 -15.96
C ALA A 96 3.82 -0.46 -17.40
N SER A 97 4.61 0.60 -17.60
CA SER A 97 4.94 1.09 -18.93
C SER A 97 5.72 0.05 -19.77
N LEU A 98 6.54 -0.81 -19.13
CA LEU A 98 7.26 -1.89 -19.79
C LEU A 98 6.31 -2.93 -20.43
N TYR A 99 5.06 -3.00 -19.96
CA TYR A 99 4.02 -3.88 -20.47
C TYR A 99 2.94 -3.14 -21.28
N GLY A 100 3.20 -1.89 -21.67
CA GLY A 100 2.27 -1.06 -22.43
C GLY A 100 1.04 -0.61 -21.64
N LEU A 101 1.11 -0.60 -20.31
CA LEU A 101 0.04 -0.15 -19.43
C LEU A 101 0.34 1.28 -18.96
N ASN A 102 -0.71 2.09 -18.85
CA ASN A 102 -0.63 3.44 -18.26
C ASN A 102 -1.39 3.48 -16.94
N LEU A 103 -0.72 3.08 -15.85
CA LEU A 103 -1.29 3.17 -14.50
C LEU A 103 -1.38 4.61 -13.99
N GLU A 104 -0.59 5.53 -14.52
CA GLU A 104 -0.62 6.94 -14.11
C GLU A 104 -1.99 7.56 -14.40
N ALA A 105 -2.59 7.23 -15.54
CA ALA A 105 -3.94 7.68 -15.90
C ALA A 105 -5.02 7.12 -14.95
N GLU A 106 -4.86 5.90 -14.45
CA GLU A 106 -5.77 5.30 -13.49
C GLU A 106 -5.59 5.90 -12.09
N LEU A 107 -4.34 6.10 -11.65
CA LEU A 107 -4.02 6.57 -10.29
C LEU A 107 -4.30 8.07 -10.11
N SER A 108 -4.08 8.89 -11.16
CA SER A 108 -4.26 10.34 -11.12
C SER A 108 -5.71 10.81 -11.01
N ARG A 109 -6.69 9.92 -11.25
CA ARG A 109 -8.11 10.24 -11.02
C ARG A 109 -8.44 10.39 -9.54
N PHE A 110 -7.67 9.76 -8.66
CA PHE A 110 -7.93 9.76 -7.23
C PHE A 110 -7.25 10.94 -6.56
N LYS A 111 -7.89 11.49 -5.53
CA LYS A 111 -7.18 12.37 -4.60
C LYS A 111 -6.12 11.54 -3.86
N HIS A 112 -4.86 11.96 -3.92
CA HIS A 112 -3.77 11.26 -3.24
C HIS A 112 -3.39 11.89 -1.89
N LEU A 113 -3.23 11.05 -0.87
CA LEU A 113 -2.66 11.40 0.43
C LEU A 113 -1.50 10.44 0.77
N ASP A 114 -0.29 11.00 0.79
CA ASP A 114 0.90 10.30 1.28
C ASP A 114 1.05 10.50 2.80
N LEU A 115 0.87 9.41 3.56
CA LEU A 115 0.91 9.44 5.02
C LEU A 115 2.30 9.73 5.57
N TYR A 116 3.37 9.38 4.86
CA TYR A 116 4.72 9.72 5.32
C TYR A 116 4.89 11.24 5.42
N LYS A 117 4.37 11.97 4.43
CA LYS A 117 4.37 13.44 4.42
C LYS A 117 3.45 14.01 5.50
N ALA A 118 2.27 13.41 5.69
CA ALA A 118 1.32 13.85 6.72
C ALA A 118 1.90 13.67 8.13
N VAL A 119 2.45 12.49 8.43
CA VAL A 119 3.07 12.18 9.72
C VAL A 119 4.23 13.12 10.01
N LYS A 120 5.11 13.38 9.04
CA LYS A 120 6.24 14.32 9.22
C LYS A 120 5.81 15.74 9.58
N LYS A 121 4.61 16.16 9.17
CA LYS A 121 4.06 17.48 9.50
C LYS A 121 3.42 17.51 10.89
N LEU A 122 2.84 16.39 11.31
CA LEU A 122 2.02 16.31 12.53
C LEU A 122 2.82 15.81 13.76
N LEU A 123 3.81 14.94 13.55
CA LEU A 123 4.52 14.25 14.63
C LEU A 123 6.03 14.49 14.53
N LEU A 124 6.68 14.65 15.68
CA LEU A 124 8.14 14.73 15.80
C LEU A 124 8.70 13.37 16.26
N LEU A 125 9.19 12.58 15.31
CA LEU A 125 9.71 11.23 15.54
C LEU A 125 11.18 11.09 15.16
N ARG A 126 11.90 10.19 15.84
CA ARG A 126 13.28 9.82 15.50
C ARG A 126 13.39 9.09 14.16
N SER A 127 12.36 8.34 13.79
CA SER A 127 12.25 7.61 12.52
C SER A 127 10.82 7.70 12.01
N TYR A 128 10.68 7.78 10.69
CA TYR A 128 9.38 7.80 10.01
C TYR A 128 9.19 6.53 9.16
N SER A 129 9.85 5.43 9.52
CA SER A 129 9.48 4.12 8.97
C SER A 129 8.05 3.77 9.38
N LEU A 130 7.34 3.04 8.52
CA LEU A 130 5.95 2.62 8.78
C LEU A 130 5.82 1.95 10.15
N LYS A 131 6.68 0.96 10.42
CA LYS A 131 6.75 0.25 11.72
C LYS A 131 6.95 1.16 12.92
N ASN A 132 7.79 2.19 12.81
CA ASN A 132 7.99 3.12 13.92
C ASN A 132 6.75 4.00 14.16
N VAL A 133 6.09 4.43 13.09
CA VAL A 133 4.84 5.21 13.18
C VAL A 133 3.69 4.37 13.73
N GLU A 134 3.54 3.14 13.26
CA GLU A 134 2.56 2.18 13.78
C GLU A 134 2.74 2.01 15.30
N ASN A 135 3.95 1.72 15.75
CA ASN A 135 4.25 1.56 17.16
C ASN A 135 3.95 2.85 17.96
N HIS A 136 4.37 4.01 17.47
CA HIS A 136 4.11 5.29 18.12
C HIS A 136 2.60 5.58 18.27
N LEU A 137 1.80 5.19 17.28
CA LEU A 137 0.35 5.35 17.29
C LEU A 137 -0.40 4.19 17.97
N GLY A 138 0.32 3.25 18.60
CA GLY A 138 -0.25 2.10 19.30
C GLY A 138 -0.92 1.06 18.38
N ILE A 139 -0.53 1.03 17.10
CA ILE A 139 -0.96 0.02 16.13
C ILE A 139 -0.05 -1.20 16.28
N ARG A 140 -0.64 -2.33 16.65
CA ARG A 140 0.09 -3.60 16.83
C ARG A 140 0.02 -4.41 15.55
N ARG A 141 1.19 -4.86 15.08
CA ARG A 141 1.30 -5.80 13.97
C ARG A 141 1.02 -7.23 14.42
N VAL A 142 0.50 -8.02 13.49
CA VAL A 142 0.29 -9.46 13.57
C VAL A 142 1.39 -10.19 12.81
N ILE A 143 1.87 -9.64 11.68
CA ILE A 143 2.91 -10.27 10.87
C ILE A 143 4.30 -9.90 11.39
N GLU A 144 5.06 -10.93 11.77
CA GLU A 144 6.43 -10.81 12.29
C GLU A 144 7.43 -11.52 11.37
N GLY A 145 8.73 -11.28 11.58
CA GLY A 145 9.80 -11.94 10.82
C GLY A 145 10.04 -11.41 9.40
N VAL A 146 9.14 -10.56 8.88
CA VAL A 146 9.25 -9.92 7.56
C VAL A 146 9.37 -8.40 7.67
N SER A 147 10.11 -7.81 6.76
CA SER A 147 10.40 -6.39 6.59
C SER A 147 10.68 -6.11 5.12
N GLY A 148 10.62 -4.84 4.69
CA GLY A 148 10.98 -4.48 3.32
C GLY A 148 12.40 -4.92 2.89
N GLY A 149 13.33 -5.14 3.83
CA GLY A 149 14.67 -5.63 3.49
C GLY A 149 14.77 -7.14 3.24
N ASN A 150 13.78 -7.93 3.64
CA ASN A 150 13.80 -9.40 3.49
C ASN A 150 12.50 -9.98 2.92
N VAL A 151 11.57 -9.14 2.47
CA VAL A 151 10.31 -9.58 1.84
C VAL A 151 10.54 -10.44 0.60
N TYR A 152 11.64 -10.22 -0.13
CA TYR A 152 12.02 -11.06 -1.27
C TYR A 152 12.20 -12.54 -0.85
N SER A 153 12.77 -12.80 0.33
CA SER A 153 12.98 -14.17 0.83
C SER A 153 11.65 -14.84 1.24
N ALA A 154 10.72 -14.05 1.81
CA ALA A 154 9.36 -14.53 2.06
C ALA A 154 8.63 -14.84 0.74
N PHE A 155 8.88 -14.05 -0.31
CA PHE A 155 8.36 -14.31 -1.65
C PHE A 155 9.01 -15.53 -2.33
N GLU A 156 10.30 -15.79 -2.15
CA GLU A 156 10.93 -17.03 -2.63
C GLU A 156 10.29 -18.27 -1.99
N SER A 157 9.86 -18.16 -0.73
CA SER A 157 9.09 -19.21 -0.06
C SER A 157 7.70 -19.40 -0.70
N PHE A 158 7.05 -18.31 -1.15
CA PHE A 158 5.84 -18.42 -1.96
C PHE A 158 6.08 -19.22 -3.24
N LEU A 159 7.16 -18.92 -3.99
CA LEU A 159 7.49 -19.62 -5.23
C LEU A 159 7.74 -21.11 -5.03
N LYS A 160 8.37 -21.48 -3.90
CA LYS A 160 8.76 -22.87 -3.63
C LYS A 160 7.61 -23.73 -3.10
N GLU A 161 6.79 -23.18 -2.21
CA GLU A 161 5.85 -23.96 -1.41
C GLU A 161 4.47 -23.30 -1.22
N GLY A 162 4.22 -22.15 -1.87
CA GLY A 162 2.97 -21.42 -1.74
C GLY A 162 2.81 -20.68 -0.40
N ASN A 163 3.90 -20.42 0.31
CA ASN A 163 3.89 -19.70 1.59
C ASN A 163 3.44 -18.25 1.41
N LEU A 164 2.33 -17.88 2.06
CA LEU A 164 1.69 -16.56 1.90
C LEU A 164 2.22 -15.48 2.85
N LEU A 165 3.28 -15.74 3.62
CA LEU A 165 3.78 -14.78 4.62
C LEU A 165 4.10 -13.40 4.04
N GLY A 166 4.74 -13.34 2.87
CA GLY A 166 5.00 -12.07 2.17
C GLY A 166 3.72 -11.35 1.74
N ALA A 167 2.71 -12.10 1.26
CA ALA A 167 1.43 -11.54 0.89
C ALA A 167 0.69 -10.97 2.10
N PHE A 168 0.69 -11.67 3.25
CA PHE A 168 0.10 -11.18 4.48
C PHE A 168 0.83 -9.95 5.04
N TYR A 169 2.16 -9.90 4.91
CA TYR A 169 2.95 -8.75 5.30
C TYR A 169 2.54 -7.48 4.51
N ASN A 170 2.51 -7.56 3.18
CA ASN A 170 2.10 -6.43 2.32
C ASN A 170 0.61 -6.07 2.53
N ALA A 171 -0.25 -7.06 2.82
CA ALA A 171 -1.64 -6.80 3.18
C ALA A 171 -1.78 -6.00 4.48
N GLU A 172 -0.97 -6.33 5.48
CA GLU A 172 -0.91 -5.60 6.73
C GLU A 172 -0.39 -4.17 6.55
N ASP A 173 0.65 -3.95 5.74
CA ASP A 173 1.18 -2.61 5.44
C ASP A 173 0.10 -1.70 4.82
N SER A 174 -0.60 -2.19 3.79
CA SER A 174 -1.73 -1.49 3.16
C SER A 174 -2.88 -1.21 4.14
N PHE A 175 -3.25 -2.19 4.98
CA PHE A 175 -4.30 -2.00 5.98
C PHE A 175 -3.91 -1.00 7.07
N ASN A 176 -2.67 -1.07 7.56
CA ASN A 176 -2.19 -0.22 8.64
C ASN A 176 -2.03 1.24 8.19
N ALA A 177 -1.80 1.51 6.91
CA ALA A 177 -1.90 2.87 6.38
C ALA A 177 -3.28 3.50 6.69
N LEU A 178 -4.39 2.77 6.52
CA LEU A 178 -5.72 3.29 6.89
C LEU A 178 -5.89 3.48 8.40
N LEU A 179 -5.29 2.61 9.23
CA LEU A 179 -5.28 2.79 10.68
C LEU A 179 -4.50 4.04 11.10
N ILE A 180 -3.35 4.29 10.48
CA ILE A 180 -2.55 5.50 10.72
C ILE A 180 -3.38 6.74 10.38
N LEU A 181 -4.02 6.78 9.22
CA LEU A 181 -4.89 7.89 8.83
C LEU A 181 -5.95 8.17 9.90
N ARG A 182 -6.63 7.12 10.38
CA ARG A 182 -7.63 7.24 11.44
C ARG A 182 -7.02 7.83 12.71
N ARG A 183 -5.87 7.33 13.17
CA ARG A 183 -5.21 7.81 14.39
C ARG A 183 -4.78 9.27 14.29
N LEU A 184 -4.25 9.67 13.13
CA LEU A 184 -3.88 11.08 12.90
C LEU A 184 -5.10 12.00 12.99
N LEU A 185 -6.24 11.61 12.41
CA LEU A 185 -7.47 12.41 12.48
C LEU A 185 -8.10 12.44 13.89
N GLU A 186 -7.92 11.39 14.68
CA GLU A 186 -8.31 11.38 16.10
C GLU A 186 -7.48 12.37 16.92
N LEU A 187 -6.16 12.45 16.66
CA LEU A 187 -5.26 13.40 17.32
C LEU A 187 -5.62 14.85 17.00
N THR A 188 -5.78 15.21 15.72
CA THR A 188 -6.04 16.61 15.34
C THR A 188 -7.37 17.14 15.90
N ARG A 189 -8.40 16.28 15.99
CA ARG A 189 -9.70 16.67 16.58
C ARG A 189 -9.63 16.87 18.09
N SER A 190 -8.74 16.13 18.77
CA SER A 190 -8.54 16.31 20.20
C SER A 190 -7.83 17.62 20.52
N GLU A 191 -6.94 18.09 19.65
CA GLU A 191 -6.26 19.38 19.80
C GLU A 191 -7.22 20.56 19.58
N GLU A 192 -8.08 20.50 18.57
CA GLU A 192 -9.10 21.53 18.30
C GLU A 192 -10.15 21.65 19.42
N SER A 193 -10.44 20.55 20.13
CA SER A 193 -11.42 20.56 21.23
C SER A 193 -10.85 21.10 22.55
N ASN A 194 -9.53 21.30 22.63
CA ASN A 194 -8.82 21.80 23.82
C ASN A 194 -8.36 23.27 23.68
N LEU A 195 -8.73 23.94 22.58
CA LEU A 195 -8.53 25.37 22.31
C LEU A 195 -9.85 26.13 22.43
#